data_AF-A0A2D8BTD8-F1
#
_entry.id   AF-A0A2D8BTD8-F1
#
_cell.length_a   1.000
_cell.length_b   1.000
_cell.length_c   1.000
_cell.angle_alpha   90.00
_cell.angle_beta   90.00
_cell.angle_gamma   90.00
#
_symmetry.space_group_name_H-M   'P 1'
#
loop_
_entity.id
_entity.type
_entity.pdbx_description
1 polymer ?
#
loop_
_entity_poly.entity_id
_entity_poly.type
_entity_poly.pdbx_seq_one_letter_code
_entity_poly.pdbx_strand_id
1 'polypeptide(L)'
;MTRTRRVSLVAILKWALDIAWYVLWALLVLTAIATAGMLGLALIDFVGLVPEALNRLPDWIGRYHGILLPLFVLEIIVLMIITDRLRRMFATLIAGDPFVPENAGHLRVIAVAIGVYQLVAYAAQGVLAMALTLFGQPVEGGVELSVNLDLNLGAWFAVVALLVLSEVFREGARMRQEQKLTI
;
A
#
# COMPACT_ATOMS: atom_id res chain seq x y z
N MET A 1 -5.46 33.45 -33.12
CA MET A 1 -4.38 32.70 -32.44
C MET A 1 -4.98 31.85 -31.34
N THR A 2 -5.36 30.62 -31.64
CA THR A 2 -5.92 29.65 -30.69
C THR A 2 -4.77 28.95 -29.98
N ARG A 3 -4.49 29.37 -28.74
CA ARG A 3 -3.50 28.72 -27.87
C ARG A 3 -4.09 27.38 -27.42
N THR A 4 -3.86 26.33 -28.18
CA THR A 4 -4.18 24.96 -27.76
C THR A 4 -3.38 24.66 -26.50
N ARG A 5 -4.07 24.66 -25.37
CA ARG A 5 -3.52 24.33 -24.06
C ARG A 5 -3.19 22.84 -24.10
N ARG A 6 -2.00 22.47 -24.61
CA ARG A 6 -1.49 21.10 -24.49
C ARG A 6 -1.40 20.83 -22.99
N VAL A 7 -2.30 19.99 -22.49
CA VAL A 7 -2.21 19.52 -21.11
C VAL A 7 -0.88 18.77 -21.01
N SER A 8 0.07 19.30 -20.24
CA SER A 8 1.36 18.63 -20.09
C SER A 8 1.14 17.28 -19.40
N LEU A 9 1.85 16.24 -19.83
CA LEU A 9 1.77 14.91 -19.22
C LEU A 9 1.95 14.97 -17.69
N VAL A 10 2.84 15.87 -17.24
CA VAL A 10 3.08 16.13 -15.82
C VAL A 10 1.84 16.65 -15.09
N ALA A 11 1.05 17.52 -15.72
CA ALA A 11 -0.20 18.00 -15.13
C ALA A 11 -1.23 16.87 -15.00
N ILE A 12 -1.35 16.01 -16.02
CA ILE A 12 -2.25 14.84 -15.99
C ILE A 12 -1.84 13.89 -14.86
N LEU A 13 -0.56 13.57 -14.75
CA LEU A 13 -0.04 12.68 -13.71
C LEU A 13 -0.24 13.25 -12.30
N LYS A 14 -0.08 14.57 -12.13
CA LYS A 14 -0.39 15.22 -10.85
C LYS A 14 -1.88 15.08 -10.50
N TRP A 15 -2.77 15.36 -11.45
CA TRP A 15 -4.21 15.19 -11.24
C TRP A 15 -4.56 13.74 -10.88
N ALA A 16 -3.96 12.76 -11.57
CA ALA A 16 -4.16 11.36 -11.26
C ALA A 16 -3.71 11.00 -9.83
N LEU A 17 -2.55 11.49 -9.39
CA LEU A 17 -2.05 11.28 -8.03
C LEU A 17 -2.91 11.97 -6.96
N ASP A 18 -3.42 13.17 -7.24
CA ASP A 18 -4.33 13.88 -6.33
C ASP A 18 -5.68 13.16 -6.22
N ILE A 19 -6.23 12.65 -7.32
CA ILE A 19 -7.44 11.81 -7.30
C ILE A 19 -7.19 10.51 -6.54
N ALA A 20 -6.10 9.81 -6.84
CA ALA A 20 -5.72 8.58 -6.15
C ALA A 20 -5.61 8.78 -4.63
N TRP A 21 -5.06 9.91 -4.20
CA TRP A 21 -4.97 10.26 -2.78
C TRP A 21 -6.36 10.31 -2.10
N TYR A 22 -7.33 11.00 -2.68
CA TYR A 22 -8.68 11.08 -2.10
C TYR A 22 -9.43 9.75 -2.17
N VAL A 23 -9.25 9.00 -3.27
CA VAL A 23 -9.82 7.64 -3.39
C VAL A 23 -9.26 6.73 -2.30
N LEU A 24 -7.95 6.76 -2.06
CA LEU A 24 -7.32 5.95 -1.00
C LEU A 24 -7.83 6.33 0.39
N TRP A 25 -8.05 7.62 0.68
CA TRP A 25 -8.69 8.04 1.93
C TRP A 25 -10.12 7.51 2.06
N ALA A 26 -10.92 7.60 0.99
CA ALA A 26 -12.28 7.08 1.00
C ALA A 26 -12.29 5.56 1.24
N LEU A 27 -11.41 4.82 0.54
CA LEU A 27 -11.24 3.38 0.74
C LEU A 27 -10.80 3.06 2.17
N LEU A 28 -9.84 3.81 2.73
CA LEU A 28 -9.37 3.62 4.10
C LEU A 28 -10.49 3.80 5.12
N VAL A 29 -11.33 4.83 4.97
CA VAL A 29 -12.47 5.07 5.86
C VAL A 29 -13.49 3.93 5.75
N LEU A 30 -13.83 3.51 4.54
CA LEU A 30 -14.78 2.42 4.32
C LEU A 30 -14.27 1.10 4.92
N THR A 31 -13.00 0.75 4.68
CA THR A 31 -12.42 -0.48 5.23
C THR A 31 -12.23 -0.42 6.73
N ALA A 32 -11.89 0.76 7.30
CA ALA A 32 -11.81 0.95 8.75
C ALA A 32 -13.17 0.77 9.42
N ILE A 33 -14.25 1.32 8.84
CA ILE A 33 -15.63 1.12 9.35
C ILE A 33 -16.01 -0.36 9.28
N ALA A 34 -15.76 -1.03 8.15
CA ALA A 34 -16.05 -2.45 8.00
C ALA A 34 -15.28 -3.30 9.02
N THR A 35 -13.98 -3.00 9.22
CA THR A 35 -13.12 -3.69 10.19
C THR A 35 -13.61 -3.47 11.62
N ALA A 36 -13.92 -2.22 12.00
CA ALA A 36 -14.45 -1.90 13.32
C ALA A 36 -15.81 -2.58 13.57
N GLY A 37 -16.69 -2.61 12.56
CA GLY A 37 -17.94 -3.34 12.61
C GLY A 37 -17.71 -4.82 12.88
N MET A 38 -16.84 -5.48 12.12
CA MET A 38 -16.52 -6.89 12.32
C MET A 38 -15.87 -7.18 13.68
N LEU A 39 -14.96 -6.32 14.16
CA LEU A 39 -14.38 -6.47 15.51
C LEU A 39 -15.44 -6.33 16.60
N GLY A 40 -16.39 -5.40 16.43
CA GLY A 40 -17.53 -5.26 17.35
C GLY A 40 -18.41 -6.52 17.37
N LEU A 41 -18.71 -7.09 16.20
CA LEU A 41 -19.47 -8.34 16.09
C LEU A 41 -18.72 -9.52 16.72
N ALA A 42 -17.42 -9.66 16.46
CA ALA A 42 -16.57 -10.70 17.05
C ALA A 42 -16.48 -10.57 18.58
N LEU A 43 -16.44 -9.35 19.11
CA LEU A 43 -16.46 -9.12 20.55
C LEU A 43 -17.79 -9.52 21.18
N ILE A 44 -18.92 -9.18 20.55
CA ILE A 44 -20.28 -9.56 21.00
C ILE A 44 -20.43 -11.08 21.05
N ASP A 45 -19.91 -11.79 20.04
CA ASP A 45 -19.87 -13.25 20.00
C ASP A 45 -19.00 -13.83 21.12
N PHE A 46 -17.79 -13.29 21.31
CA PHE A 46 -16.87 -13.73 22.36
C PHE A 46 -17.46 -13.61 23.78
N VAL A 47 -18.25 -12.57 24.07
CA VAL A 47 -18.90 -12.39 25.38
C VAL A 47 -20.24 -13.14 25.52
N GLY A 48 -20.63 -13.93 24.51
CA GLY A 48 -21.85 -14.74 24.54
C GLY A 48 -23.15 -13.94 24.40
N LEU A 49 -23.07 -12.70 23.90
CA LEU A 49 -24.23 -11.81 23.73
C LEU A 49 -24.72 -11.80 22.29
N VAL A 50 -24.67 -12.94 21.59
CA VAL A 50 -24.99 -13.04 20.15
C VAL A 50 -26.47 -12.70 19.91
N PRO A 51 -26.78 -11.59 19.21
CA PRO A 51 -28.12 -11.33 18.72
C PRO A 51 -28.49 -12.36 17.65
N GLU A 52 -29.72 -12.87 17.65
CA GLU A 52 -30.21 -13.82 16.63
C GLU A 52 -30.02 -13.33 15.18
N ALA A 53 -29.95 -12.01 14.97
CA ALA A 53 -29.68 -11.41 13.67
C ALA A 53 -28.30 -11.76 13.08
N LEU A 54 -27.29 -12.00 13.93
CA LEU A 54 -25.94 -12.38 13.51
C LEU A 54 -25.89 -13.81 12.97
N ASN A 55 -26.70 -14.72 13.52
CA ASN A 55 -26.82 -16.10 13.05
C ASN A 55 -27.50 -16.21 11.66
N ARG A 56 -28.05 -15.11 11.14
CA ARG A 56 -28.64 -15.02 9.80
C ARG A 56 -27.66 -14.45 8.76
N LEU A 57 -26.50 -13.97 9.20
CA LEU A 57 -25.46 -13.52 8.28
C LEU A 57 -24.83 -14.74 7.60
N PRO A 58 -24.59 -14.68 6.29
CA PRO A 58 -23.89 -15.75 5.59
C PRO A 58 -22.52 -16.07 6.21
N ASP A 59 -22.18 -17.36 6.31
CA ASP A 59 -20.94 -17.86 6.92
C ASP A 59 -19.65 -17.28 6.31
N TRP A 60 -19.69 -16.84 5.05
CA TRP A 60 -18.56 -16.19 4.38
C TRP A 60 -18.18 -14.86 5.04
N ILE A 61 -19.12 -14.17 5.69
CA ILE A 61 -18.89 -12.89 6.38
C ILE A 61 -18.02 -13.09 7.64
N GLY A 62 -18.23 -14.18 8.39
CA GLY A 62 -17.54 -14.42 9.65
C GLY A 62 -16.17 -15.09 9.52
N ARG A 63 -16.02 -16.08 8.63
CA ARG A 63 -14.88 -17.02 8.69
C ARG A 63 -13.59 -16.56 8.03
N TYR A 64 -13.66 -15.73 6.98
CA TYR A 64 -12.50 -15.37 6.15
C TYR A 64 -12.03 -13.91 6.32
N HIS A 65 -12.87 -13.03 6.86
CA HIS A 65 -12.61 -11.58 6.85
C HIS A 65 -11.78 -11.07 8.03
N GLY A 66 -11.66 -11.84 9.11
CA GLY A 66 -10.91 -11.43 10.31
C GLY A 66 -9.41 -11.19 10.07
N ILE A 67 -8.79 -11.91 9.13
CA ILE A 67 -7.37 -11.76 8.77
C ILE A 67 -7.19 -10.92 7.51
N LEU A 68 -8.11 -11.04 6.53
CA LEU A 68 -8.00 -10.34 5.25
C LEU A 68 -8.20 -8.83 5.40
N LEU A 69 -9.20 -8.37 6.17
CA LEU A 69 -9.48 -6.94 6.27
C LEU A 69 -8.34 -6.11 6.89
N PRO A 70 -7.66 -6.54 7.97
CA PRO A 70 -6.47 -5.84 8.46
C PRO A 70 -5.34 -5.74 7.42
N LEU A 71 -5.14 -6.79 6.60
CA LEU A 71 -4.14 -6.75 5.52
C LEU A 71 -4.53 -5.75 4.42
N PHE A 72 -5.81 -5.67 4.06
CA PHE A 72 -6.31 -4.65 3.15
C PHE A 72 -6.10 -3.23 3.69
N VAL A 73 -6.32 -3.00 4.99
CA VAL A 73 -6.03 -1.69 5.62
C VAL A 73 -4.54 -1.36 5.51
N LEU A 74 -3.66 -2.32 5.79
CA LEU A 74 -2.22 -2.13 5.65
C LEU A 74 -1.82 -1.82 4.21
N GLU A 75 -2.38 -2.53 3.23
CA GLU A 75 -2.12 -2.30 1.80
C GLU A 75 -2.52 -0.87 1.39
N ILE A 76 -3.70 -0.40 1.82
CA ILE A 76 -4.15 0.96 1.56
C ILE A 76 -3.19 1.97 2.17
N ILE A 77 -2.74 1.76 3.41
CA ILE A 77 -1.77 2.64 4.08
C ILE A 77 -0.44 2.70 3.29
N VAL A 78 0.05 1.57 2.81
CA VAL A 78 1.28 1.51 1.99
C VAL A 78 1.08 2.28 0.69
N LEU A 79 -0.03 2.08 -0.01
CA LEU A 79 -0.36 2.82 -1.23
C LEU A 79 -0.48 4.33 -0.97
N MET A 80 -1.01 4.74 0.19
CA MET A 80 -1.06 6.14 0.59
C MET A 80 0.34 6.73 0.80
N ILE A 81 1.23 6.02 1.50
CA ILE A 81 2.62 6.45 1.67
C ILE A 81 3.27 6.65 0.30
N ILE A 82 3.16 5.67 -0.59
CA ILE A 82 3.71 5.74 -1.95
C ILE A 82 3.14 6.95 -2.70
N THR A 83 1.83 7.12 -2.67
CA THR A 83 1.13 8.23 -3.35
C THR A 83 1.57 9.60 -2.81
N ASP A 84 1.69 9.77 -1.49
CA ASP A 84 2.22 11.01 -0.90
C ASP A 84 3.64 11.32 -1.38
N ARG A 85 4.53 10.31 -1.38
CA ARG A 85 5.92 10.49 -1.83
C ARG A 85 5.98 10.89 -3.29
N LEU A 86 5.21 10.22 -4.15
CA LEU A 86 5.10 10.58 -5.56
C LEU A 86 4.55 11.99 -5.74
N ARG A 87 3.51 12.40 -5.00
CA ARG A 87 2.95 13.76 -5.08
C ARG A 87 3.99 14.83 -4.75
N ARG A 88 4.83 14.61 -3.73
CA ARG A 88 5.91 15.52 -3.36
C ARG A 88 6.97 15.62 -4.44
N MET A 89 7.40 14.49 -5.01
CA MET A 89 8.36 14.48 -6.11
C MET A 89 7.81 15.18 -7.36
N PHE A 90 6.53 14.97 -7.69
CA PHE A 90 5.88 15.65 -8.81
C PHE A 90 5.74 17.16 -8.58
N ALA A 91 5.59 17.61 -7.33
CA ALA A 91 5.55 19.03 -7.02
C ALA A 91 6.86 19.73 -7.40
N THR A 92 8.02 19.13 -7.09
CA THR A 92 9.32 19.70 -7.46
C THR A 92 9.59 19.58 -8.96
N LEU A 93 9.16 18.48 -9.60
CA LEU A 93 9.22 18.33 -11.06
C LEU A 93 8.43 19.43 -11.78
N ILE A 94 7.23 19.76 -11.31
CA ILE A 94 6.41 20.86 -11.87
C ILE A 94 7.07 22.22 -11.64
N ALA A 95 7.75 22.40 -10.51
CA ALA A 95 8.55 23.59 -10.24
C ALA A 95 9.82 23.68 -11.12
N GLY A 96 10.11 22.64 -11.92
CA GLY A 96 11.26 22.59 -12.82
C GLY A 96 12.55 22.08 -12.16
N ASP A 97 12.48 21.59 -10.92
CA ASP A 97 13.65 21.11 -10.18
C ASP A 97 13.44 19.69 -9.60
N PRO A 98 13.64 18.63 -10.42
CA PRO A 98 13.46 17.25 -9.96
C PRO A 98 14.63 16.72 -9.11
N PHE A 99 15.81 17.33 -9.18
CA PHE A 99 17.05 16.85 -8.54
C PHE A 99 17.33 17.61 -7.25
N VAL A 100 16.38 17.54 -6.33
CA VAL A 100 16.52 18.04 -4.97
C VAL A 100 16.85 16.87 -4.03
N PRO A 101 17.71 17.04 -3.01
CA PRO A 101 18.10 15.95 -2.10
C PRO A 101 16.91 15.21 -1.46
N GLU A 102 15.78 15.91 -1.27
CA GLU A 102 14.56 15.39 -0.66
C GLU A 102 13.92 14.28 -1.51
N ASN A 103 14.03 14.36 -2.84
CA ASN A 103 13.44 13.37 -3.76
C ASN A 103 14.15 12.01 -3.67
N ALA A 104 15.45 11.99 -3.37
CA ALA A 104 16.15 10.76 -3.03
C ALA A 104 15.53 10.10 -1.78
N GLY A 105 15.27 10.91 -0.75
CA GLY A 105 14.58 10.45 0.46
C GLY A 105 13.19 9.88 0.16
N HIS A 106 12.42 10.51 -0.72
CA HIS A 106 11.11 10.01 -1.14
C HIS A 106 11.18 8.64 -1.82
N LEU A 107 12.12 8.44 -2.76
CA LEU A 107 12.35 7.15 -3.42
C LEU A 107 12.72 6.06 -2.41
N ARG A 108 13.60 6.37 -1.46
CA ARG A 108 14.00 5.42 -0.39
C ARG A 108 12.81 5.02 0.48
N VAL A 109 11.93 5.97 0.83
CA VAL A 109 10.73 5.66 1.62
C VAL A 109 9.77 4.76 0.84
N ILE A 110 9.59 4.98 -0.46
CA ILE A 110 8.78 4.09 -1.32
C ILE A 110 9.36 2.68 -1.31
N ALA A 111 10.68 2.54 -1.50
CA ALA A 111 11.36 1.25 -1.50
C ALA A 111 11.16 0.49 -0.18
N VAL A 112 11.35 1.18 0.95
CA VAL A 112 11.15 0.60 2.29
C VAL A 112 9.69 0.21 2.50
N ALA A 113 8.73 1.05 2.08
CA ALA A 113 7.30 0.76 2.23
C ALA A 113 6.91 -0.53 1.48
N ILE A 114 7.39 -0.70 0.24
CA ILE A 114 7.17 -1.93 -0.54
C ILE A 114 7.83 -3.13 0.15
N GLY A 115 9.09 -3.01 0.57
CA GLY A 115 9.82 -4.10 1.23
C GLY A 115 9.14 -4.56 2.53
N VAL A 116 8.73 -3.63 3.38
CA VAL A 116 8.00 -3.93 4.62
C VAL A 116 6.67 -4.59 4.32
N TYR A 117 5.92 -4.10 3.33
CA TYR A 117 4.66 -4.71 2.92
C TYR A 117 4.85 -6.17 2.50
N GLN A 118 5.85 -6.47 1.69
CA GLN A 118 6.13 -7.86 1.28
C GLN A 118 6.45 -8.75 2.48
N LEU A 119 7.27 -8.28 3.42
CA LEU A 119 7.59 -9.06 4.63
C LEU A 119 6.34 -9.35 5.47
N VAL A 120 5.46 -8.36 5.65
CA VAL A 120 4.21 -8.55 6.38
C VAL A 120 3.26 -9.49 5.63
N ALA A 121 3.17 -9.37 4.31
CA ALA A 121 2.34 -10.24 3.49
C ALA A 121 2.80 -11.71 3.58
N TYR A 122 4.11 -11.97 3.49
CA TYR A 122 4.65 -13.33 3.65
C TYR A 122 4.43 -13.87 5.07
N ALA A 123 4.63 -13.03 6.09
CA ALA A 123 4.36 -13.42 7.48
C ALA A 123 2.88 -13.77 7.69
N ALA A 124 1.97 -12.98 7.13
CA ALA A 124 0.53 -13.22 7.23
C ALA A 124 0.10 -14.52 6.52
N GLN A 125 0.65 -14.80 5.34
CA GLN A 125 0.45 -16.08 4.65
C GLN A 125 0.97 -17.25 5.48
N GLY A 126 2.16 -17.13 6.08
CA GLY A 126 2.73 -18.15 6.96
C GLY A 126 1.88 -18.42 8.20
N VAL A 127 1.38 -17.37 8.84
CA VAL A 127 0.46 -17.48 9.99
C VAL A 127 -0.85 -18.16 9.59
N LEU A 128 -1.42 -17.78 8.44
CA LEU A 128 -2.64 -18.39 7.92
C LEU A 128 -2.44 -19.89 7.62
N ALA A 129 -1.33 -20.25 6.98
CA ALA A 129 -0.95 -21.63 6.70
C ALA A 129 -0.83 -22.47 7.98
N MET A 130 -0.15 -21.92 8.98
CA MET A 130 0.02 -22.56 10.28
C MET A 130 -1.33 -22.75 10.98
N ALA A 131 -2.20 -21.72 10.98
CA ALA A 131 -3.52 -21.80 11.57
C ALA A 131 -4.38 -22.90 10.91
N LEU A 132 -4.41 -22.96 9.56
CA LEU A 132 -5.14 -24.01 8.84
C LEU A 132 -4.64 -25.41 9.18
N THR A 133 -3.32 -25.58 9.31
CA THR A 133 -2.69 -26.86 9.66
C THR A 133 -3.00 -27.28 11.09
N LEU A 134 -2.91 -26.36 12.05
CA LEU A 134 -3.10 -26.66 13.48
C LEU A 134 -4.56 -26.88 13.86
N PHE A 135 -5.51 -26.17 13.23
CA PHE A 135 -6.93 -26.23 13.58
C PHE A 135 -7.74 -27.21 12.71
N GLY A 136 -7.08 -27.95 11.80
CA GLY A 136 -7.63 -29.11 11.09
C GLY A 136 -8.92 -28.85 10.31
N GLN A 137 -9.18 -27.60 9.92
CA GLN A 137 -10.41 -27.24 9.22
C GLN A 137 -10.25 -27.53 7.71
N PRO A 138 -10.95 -28.51 7.12
CA PRO A 138 -11.07 -28.56 5.68
C PRO A 138 -11.76 -27.26 5.23
N VAL A 139 -11.18 -26.60 4.22
CA VAL A 139 -11.84 -25.49 3.55
C VAL A 139 -13.00 -26.08 2.75
N GLU A 140 -14.14 -26.30 3.40
CA GLU A 140 -15.39 -26.67 2.74
C GLU A 140 -15.84 -25.46 1.91
N GLY A 141 -15.44 -25.44 0.64
CA GLY A 141 -15.72 -24.34 -0.27
C GLY A 141 -14.99 -24.37 -1.61
N GLY A 142 -14.14 -25.37 -1.89
CA GLY A 142 -13.48 -25.52 -3.20
C GLY A 142 -12.44 -24.44 -3.53
N VAL A 143 -12.18 -23.51 -2.60
CA VAL A 143 -11.00 -22.66 -2.66
C VAL A 143 -9.87 -23.45 -2.03
N GLU A 144 -9.13 -24.20 -2.86
CA GLU A 144 -7.81 -24.69 -2.47
C GLU A 144 -6.94 -23.46 -2.20
N LEU A 145 -6.88 -23.04 -0.93
CA LEU A 145 -5.95 -22.03 -0.49
C LEU A 145 -4.57 -22.67 -0.43
N SER A 146 -3.99 -22.92 -1.61
CA SER A 146 -2.60 -23.35 -1.73
C SER A 146 -1.73 -22.22 -1.19
N VAL A 147 -1.11 -22.46 -0.05
CA VAL A 147 -0.09 -21.56 0.51
C VAL A 147 1.17 -21.75 -0.32
N ASN A 148 1.14 -21.22 -1.53
CA ASN A 148 2.34 -21.04 -2.33
C ASN A 148 2.99 -19.77 -1.82
N LEU A 149 4.10 -19.92 -1.09
CA LEU A 149 5.00 -18.81 -0.78
C LEU A 149 5.68 -18.36 -2.08
N ASP A 150 4.91 -17.67 -2.92
CA ASP A 150 5.41 -17.13 -4.16
C ASP A 150 6.15 -15.83 -3.86
N LEU A 151 7.48 -15.91 -3.90
CA LEU A 151 8.32 -14.74 -3.74
C LEU A 151 8.05 -13.80 -4.90
N ASN A 152 7.50 -12.63 -4.60
CA ASN A 152 7.28 -11.60 -5.61
C ASN A 152 8.62 -10.95 -6.00
N LEU A 153 9.34 -11.60 -6.91
CA LEU A 153 10.62 -11.14 -7.42
C LEU A 153 10.50 -9.77 -8.09
N GLY A 154 9.35 -9.47 -8.72
CA GLY A 154 9.06 -8.17 -9.31
C GLY A 154 9.02 -7.04 -8.28
N ALA A 155 8.38 -7.26 -7.14
CA ALA A 155 8.33 -6.30 -6.04
C ALA A 155 9.73 -6.09 -5.43
N TRP A 156 10.49 -7.16 -5.20
CA TRP A 156 11.86 -7.04 -4.68
C TRP A 156 12.80 -6.35 -5.67
N PHE A 157 12.65 -6.62 -6.97
CA PHE A 157 13.37 -5.89 -8.00
C PHE A 157 13.03 -4.40 -7.96
N ALA A 158 11.74 -4.04 -7.81
CA ALA A 158 11.33 -2.64 -7.66
C ALA A 158 11.94 -1.98 -6.42
N VAL A 159 12.03 -2.67 -5.27
CA VAL A 159 12.72 -2.18 -4.06
C VAL A 159 14.17 -1.85 -4.38
N VAL A 160 14.91 -2.78 -4.98
CA VAL A 160 16.33 -2.56 -5.34
C VAL A 160 16.47 -1.42 -6.34
N ALA A 161 15.65 -1.40 -7.39
CA ALA A 161 15.68 -0.35 -8.40
C ALA A 161 15.41 1.04 -7.79
N LEU A 162 14.44 1.16 -6.89
CA LEU A 162 14.14 2.42 -6.20
C LEU A 162 15.26 2.87 -5.27
N LEU A 163 15.93 1.94 -4.57
CA LEU A 163 17.11 2.26 -3.76
C LEU A 163 18.25 2.77 -4.64
N VAL A 164 18.53 2.11 -5.77
CA VAL A 164 19.53 2.58 -6.74
C VAL A 164 19.17 3.96 -7.27
N LEU A 165 17.91 4.19 -7.66
CA LEU A 165 17.46 5.50 -8.14
C LEU A 165 17.57 6.58 -7.05
N SER A 166 17.25 6.25 -5.79
CA SER A 166 17.47 7.14 -4.64
C SER A 166 18.92 7.58 -4.55
N GLU A 167 19.87 6.64 -4.68
CA GLU A 167 21.30 6.94 -4.65
C GLU A 167 21.72 7.85 -5.81
N VAL A 168 21.27 7.55 -7.04
CA VAL A 168 21.55 8.39 -8.22
C VAL A 168 21.00 9.81 -8.05
N PHE A 169 19.80 9.97 -7.48
CA PHE A 169 19.23 11.29 -7.21
C PHE A 169 20.04 12.06 -6.17
N ARG A 170 20.52 11.38 -5.11
CA ARG A 170 21.34 12.00 -4.07
C ARG A 170 22.66 12.51 -4.64
N GLU A 171 23.33 11.67 -5.44
CA GLU A 171 24.57 12.02 -6.12
C GLU A 171 24.37 13.16 -7.12
N GLY A 172 23.30 13.11 -7.93
CA GLY A 172 22.96 14.18 -8.87
C GLY A 172 22.70 15.53 -8.18
N ALA A 173 22.04 15.52 -7.02
CA ALA A 173 21.84 16.71 -6.21
C ALA A 173 23.15 17.24 -5.63
N ARG A 174 24.06 16.37 -5.16
CA ARG A 174 25.38 16.76 -4.64
C ARG A 174 26.23 17.41 -5.73
N MET A 175 26.32 16.79 -6.91
CA MET A 175 27.10 17.32 -8.04
C MET A 175 26.64 18.73 -8.43
N ARG A 176 25.32 18.98 -8.42
CA ARG A 176 24.77 20.30 -8.73
C ARG A 176 25.09 21.35 -7.66
N GLN A 177 25.21 20.95 -6.39
CA GLN A 177 25.64 21.85 -5.31
C GLN A 177 27.12 22.22 -5.46
N GLU A 178 27.98 21.24 -5.77
CA GLU A 178 29.41 21.47 -6.02
C GLU A 178 29.63 22.43 -7.19
N GLN A 179 28.88 22.28 -8.28
CA GLN A 179 28.97 23.17 -9.45
C GLN A 179 28.58 24.63 -9.16
N LYS A 180 27.68 24.87 -8.20
CA LYS A 180 27.28 26.24 -7.81
C LYS A 180 28.34 26.95 -6.96
N LEU A 181 29.27 26.22 -6.36
CA LEU A 181 30.33 26.78 -5.52
C LEU A 181 31.59 27.18 -6.31
N THR A 182 31.70 26.75 -7.57
CA THR A 182 32.85 27.01 -8.43
C THR A 182 32.67 28.23 -9.35
N ILE A 183 31.47 28.84 -9.37
CA ILE A 183 31.14 30.03 -10.17
C ILE A 183 31.17 31.27 -9.28
#